data_AF-A0A0W4ZUR2-F1
#
_entry.id   AF-A0A0W4ZUR2-F1
#
_cell.length_a   1.000
_cell.length_b   1.000
_cell.length_c   1.000
_cell.angle_alpha   90.00
_cell.angle_beta   90.00
_cell.angle_gamma   90.00
#
_symmetry.space_group_name_H-M   'P 1'
#
loop_
_entity.id
_entity.type
_entity.pdbx_description
1 polymer ?
#
loop_
_entity_poly.entity_id
_entity_poly.type
_entity_poly.pdbx_seq_one_letter_code
_entity_poly.pdbx_strand_id
1 'polypeptide(L)'
;MKYHSLKMEEINRIVDELWKKTYCGTDVDTILIRSDNENLKENRSYNYRVCMIKGDTELDMRGRCSAGQKVLASIIIRLALAECFGTNCGILALDEPTTNLDRENIQSLAISLANIILQRRQQANFQLIVITHDEDFLRMMSCSDYCDYYYRISRNEQQKSVIEKQRISEVI
;
A
#
# COMPACT_ATOMS: atom_id res chain seq x y z
N MET A 1 1.99 16.22 -23.06
CA MET A 1 0.67 16.50 -22.48
C MET A 1 -0.16 15.22 -22.42
N LYS A 2 -0.63 14.66 -23.55
CA LYS A 2 -1.51 13.46 -23.56
C LYS A 2 -1.01 12.27 -22.73
N TYR A 3 0.27 11.87 -22.85
CA TYR A 3 0.78 10.72 -22.11
C TYR A 3 0.80 10.91 -20.59
N HIS A 4 1.30 12.06 -20.11
CA HIS A 4 1.34 12.36 -18.68
C HIS A 4 -0.07 12.46 -18.08
N SER A 5 -0.97 13.23 -18.71
CA SER A 5 -2.35 13.35 -18.26
C SER A 5 -3.08 12.00 -18.26
N LEU A 6 -2.88 11.18 -19.30
CA LEU A 6 -3.46 9.83 -19.38
C LEU A 6 -2.91 8.91 -18.29
N LYS A 7 -1.62 8.98 -17.97
CA LYS A 7 -1.03 8.21 -16.87
C LYS A 7 -1.53 8.69 -15.49
N MET A 8 -1.66 10.00 -15.28
CA MET A 8 -2.23 10.52 -14.04
C MET A 8 -3.68 10.12 -13.84
N GLU A 9 -4.49 10.10 -14.91
CA GLU A 9 -5.86 9.61 -14.90
C GLU A 9 -5.92 8.10 -14.58
N GLU A 10 -5.05 7.31 -15.23
CA GLU A 10 -4.93 5.87 -14.97
C GLU A 10 -4.54 5.56 -13.51
N ILE A 11 -3.55 6.28 -12.97
CA ILE A 11 -3.13 6.16 -11.56
C ILE A 11 -4.29 6.52 -10.64
N ASN A 12 -4.92 7.67 -10.84
CA ASN A 12 -6.00 8.14 -9.96
C ASN A 12 -7.22 7.21 -9.99
N ARG A 13 -7.51 6.56 -11.12
CA ARG A 13 -8.56 5.54 -11.22
C ARG A 13 -8.26 4.33 -10.34
N ILE A 14 -7.02 3.82 -10.39
CA ILE A 14 -6.61 2.66 -9.56
C ILE A 14 -6.56 3.05 -8.08
N VAL A 15 -6.06 4.24 -7.77
CA VAL A 15 -6.02 4.76 -6.40
C VAL A 15 -7.44 4.89 -5.82
N ASP A 16 -8.39 5.44 -6.57
CA ASP A 16 -9.79 5.56 -6.14
C ASP A 16 -10.43 4.19 -5.88
N GLU A 17 -10.24 3.25 -6.81
CA GLU A 17 -10.77 1.89 -6.69
C GLU A 17 -10.21 1.16 -5.47
N LEU A 18 -8.88 1.22 -5.28
CA LEU A 18 -8.22 0.58 -4.15
C LEU A 18 -8.68 1.24 -2.85
N TRP A 19 -8.62 2.56 -2.74
CA TRP A 19 -9.00 3.30 -1.52
C TRP A 19 -10.41 2.93 -1.04
N LYS A 20 -11.40 2.96 -1.93
CA LYS A 20 -12.80 2.64 -1.59
C LYS A 20 -13.00 1.20 -1.15
N LYS A 21 -12.17 0.26 -1.61
CA LYS A 21 -12.23 -1.15 -1.21
C LYS A 21 -11.47 -1.44 0.09
N THR A 22 -10.53 -0.58 0.46
CA THR A 22 -9.58 -0.83 1.56
C THR A 22 -9.89 0.02 2.79
N TYR A 23 -10.16 1.32 2.61
CA TYR A 23 -10.34 2.24 3.72
C TYR A 23 -11.71 2.05 4.36
N CYS A 24 -11.73 1.72 5.66
CA CYS A 24 -12.97 1.48 6.41
C CYS A 24 -13.52 2.75 7.08
N GLY A 25 -12.75 3.84 7.10
CA GLY A 25 -13.17 5.09 7.72
C GLY A 25 -14.20 5.86 6.89
N THR A 26 -15.04 6.65 7.55
CA THR A 26 -16.09 7.46 6.91
C THR A 26 -15.67 8.92 6.72
N ASP A 27 -14.47 9.31 7.11
CA ASP A 27 -13.97 10.69 7.09
C ASP A 27 -13.26 11.07 5.79
N VAL A 28 -12.90 10.09 4.95
CA VAL A 28 -12.27 10.30 3.63
C VAL A 28 -12.90 9.36 2.61
N ASP A 29 -13.58 9.94 1.62
CA ASP A 29 -14.31 9.16 0.60
C ASP A 29 -13.36 8.59 -0.46
N THR A 30 -12.33 9.35 -0.85
CA THR A 30 -11.27 8.90 -1.75
C THR A 30 -10.01 9.78 -1.64
N ILE A 31 -8.92 9.35 -2.26
CA ILE A 31 -7.70 10.12 -2.42
C ILE A 31 -7.27 10.17 -3.89
N LEU A 32 -6.48 11.17 -4.26
CA LEU A 32 -5.93 11.31 -5.60
C LEU A 32 -4.64 12.12 -5.60
N ILE A 33 -3.89 12.02 -6.68
CA ILE A 33 -2.69 12.81 -6.94
C ILE A 33 -3.06 13.91 -7.93
N ARG A 34 -2.90 15.17 -7.49
CA ARG A 34 -2.97 16.35 -8.36
C ARG A 34 -1.60 16.62 -8.95
N SER A 35 -1.57 17.02 -10.21
CA SER A 35 -0.36 17.39 -10.94
C SER A 35 -0.57 18.74 -11.62
N ASP A 36 -0.05 19.80 -11.02
CA ASP A 36 -0.18 21.17 -11.50
C ASP A 36 1.05 21.53 -12.33
N ASN A 37 0.86 22.09 -13.53
CA ASN A 37 1.95 22.51 -14.41
C ASN A 37 2.21 24.00 -14.22
N GLU A 38 3.40 24.37 -13.72
CA GLU A 38 3.74 25.77 -13.46
C GLU A 38 4.17 26.54 -14.70
N ASN A 39 4.63 25.87 -15.76
CA ASN A 39 5.28 26.54 -16.91
C ASN A 39 4.72 26.10 -18.26
N LEU A 40 4.28 27.08 -19.08
CA LEU A 40 3.88 26.91 -20.48
C LEU A 40 5.07 26.85 -21.47
N LYS A 41 6.31 27.02 -20.99
CA LYS A 41 7.54 27.01 -21.81
C LYS A 41 8.25 25.65 -21.83
N GLU A 42 9.20 25.49 -22.75
CA GLU A 42 9.87 24.22 -23.13
C GLU A 42 10.46 23.38 -21.98
N ASN A 43 10.78 23.99 -20.83
CA ASN A 43 11.17 23.27 -19.61
C ASN A 43 9.97 23.07 -18.67
N ARG A 44 9.39 21.87 -18.72
CA ARG A 44 8.16 21.50 -18.00
C ARG A 44 8.49 21.15 -16.55
N SER A 45 7.87 21.88 -15.61
CA SER A 45 7.93 21.62 -14.17
C SER A 45 6.53 21.28 -13.66
N TYR A 46 6.42 20.17 -12.92
CA TYR A 46 5.15 19.73 -12.34
C TYR A 46 5.26 19.71 -10.82
N ASN A 47 4.26 20.29 -10.16
CA ASN A 47 4.05 20.12 -8.74
C ASN A 47 3.03 19.02 -8.49
N TYR A 48 3.33 18.15 -7.53
CA TYR A 48 2.46 17.05 -7.15
C TYR A 48 2.03 17.22 -5.70
N ARG A 49 0.75 16.96 -5.45
CA ARG A 49 0.18 16.89 -4.09
C ARG A 49 -0.81 15.75 -4.01
N VAL A 50 -0.85 15.09 -2.85
CA VAL A 50 -1.85 14.06 -2.57
C VAL A 50 -3.02 14.74 -1.88
N CYS A 51 -4.20 14.58 -2.45
CA CYS A 51 -5.42 15.17 -1.96
C CYS A 51 -6.38 14.08 -1.47
N MET A 52 -7.14 14.40 -0.44
CA MET A 52 -8.29 13.62 0.02
C MET A 52 -9.58 14.36 -0.32
N ILE A 53 -10.63 13.60 -0.63
CA ILE A 53 -11.97 14.12 -0.90
C ILE A 53 -12.89 13.69 0.23
N LYS A 54 -13.68 14.64 0.72
CA LYS A 54 -14.83 14.39 1.58
C LYS A 54 -16.04 15.19 1.12
N GLY A 55 -17.08 14.51 0.63
CA GLY A 55 -18.18 15.12 -0.10
C GLY A 55 -17.64 15.91 -1.30
N ASP A 56 -18.01 17.18 -1.40
CA ASP A 56 -17.54 18.08 -2.46
C ASP A 56 -16.24 18.81 -2.12
N THR A 57 -15.61 18.50 -0.97
CA THR A 57 -14.43 19.20 -0.48
C THR A 57 -13.15 18.42 -0.78
N GLU A 58 -12.22 19.06 -1.49
CA GLU A 58 -10.85 18.56 -1.71
C GLU A 58 -9.88 19.23 -0.74
N LEU A 59 -9.09 18.43 -0.02
CA LEU A 59 -8.07 18.90 0.92
C LEU A 59 -6.72 18.27 0.60
N ASP A 60 -5.64 19.05 0.71
CA ASP A 60 -4.28 18.49 0.70
C ASP A 60 -4.07 17.66 1.98
N MET A 61 -3.63 16.42 1.81
CA MET A 61 -3.35 15.49 2.90
C MET A 61 -2.13 15.92 3.73
N ARG A 62 -1.20 16.69 3.16
CA ARG A 62 0.02 17.12 3.85
C ARG A 62 -0.34 17.92 5.11
N GLY A 63 0.04 17.37 6.26
CA GLY A 63 -0.24 17.95 7.57
C GLY A 63 -1.70 17.80 8.04
N ARG A 64 -2.54 17.06 7.31
CA ARG A 64 -3.98 16.89 7.62
C ARG A 64 -4.45 15.45 7.76
N CYS A 65 -3.63 14.47 7.37
CA CYS A 65 -3.95 13.05 7.51
C CYS A 65 -3.33 12.42 8.77
N SER A 66 -4.03 11.40 9.30
CA SER A 66 -3.57 10.57 10.42
C SER A 66 -2.39 9.67 10.02
N ALA A 67 -1.74 9.03 11.00
CA ALA A 67 -0.67 8.06 10.72
C ALA A 67 -1.18 6.89 9.86
N GLY A 68 -2.34 6.32 10.19
CA GLY A 68 -2.99 5.26 9.42
C GLY A 68 -3.30 5.64 7.98
N GLN A 69 -3.88 6.82 7.78
CA GLN A 69 -4.17 7.33 6.43
C GLN A 69 -2.90 7.51 5.61
N LYS A 70 -1.80 7.99 6.21
CA LYS A 70 -0.50 8.12 5.51
C LYS A 70 0.03 6.77 5.05
N VAL A 71 0.02 5.77 5.91
CA VAL A 71 0.51 4.43 5.60
C VAL A 71 -0.33 3.82 4.48
N LEU A 72 -1.66 3.81 4.63
CA LEU A 72 -2.56 3.23 3.64
C LEU A 72 -2.47 3.93 2.28
N ALA A 73 -2.50 5.27 2.27
CA ALA A 73 -2.36 6.07 1.05
C ALA A 73 -1.04 5.77 0.34
N SER A 74 0.07 5.67 1.09
CA SER A 74 1.39 5.38 0.53
C SER A 74 1.45 3.99 -0.13
N ILE A 75 0.83 2.99 0.49
CA ILE A 75 0.76 1.61 -0.05
C ILE A 75 -0.07 1.59 -1.34
N ILE A 76 -1.25 2.20 -1.33
CA ILE A 76 -2.16 2.26 -2.48
C ILE A 76 -1.51 2.99 -3.66
N ILE A 77 -0.88 4.14 -3.41
CA ILE A 77 -0.17 4.91 -4.45
C ILE A 77 0.96 4.07 -5.05
N ARG A 78 1.75 3.37 -4.22
CA ARG A 78 2.81 2.48 -4.72
C ARG A 78 2.26 1.35 -5.60
N LEU A 79 1.13 0.75 -5.22
CA LEU A 79 0.46 -0.28 -6.01
C LEU A 79 -0.03 0.26 -7.35
N ALA A 80 -0.65 1.44 -7.36
CA ALA A 80 -1.14 2.09 -8.57
C ALA A 80 0.01 2.46 -9.53
N LEU A 81 1.12 2.98 -8.99
CA LEU A 81 2.32 3.27 -9.77
C LEU A 81 2.95 2.00 -10.35
N ALA A 82 3.06 0.93 -9.55
CA ALA A 82 3.57 -0.36 -10.02
C ALA A 82 2.70 -0.95 -11.14
N GLU A 83 1.38 -0.78 -11.08
CA GLU A 83 0.48 -1.25 -12.13
C GLU A 83 0.58 -0.40 -13.40
N CYS A 84 0.64 0.93 -13.27
CA CYS A 84 0.69 1.84 -14.42
C CYS A 84 2.03 1.82 -15.18
N PHE A 85 3.14 1.54 -14.48
CA PHE A 85 4.50 1.65 -15.02
C PHE A 85 5.30 0.34 -14.95
N GLY A 86 4.96 -0.59 -14.07
CA GLY A 86 5.71 -1.81 -13.81
C GLY A 86 5.22 -2.98 -14.65
N THR A 87 5.18 -2.83 -15.98
CA THR A 87 4.68 -3.84 -16.93
C THR A 87 5.28 -5.25 -16.75
N ASN A 88 6.40 -5.40 -16.04
CA ASN A 88 7.01 -6.70 -15.67
C ASN A 88 7.56 -6.78 -14.23
N CYS A 89 7.17 -5.89 -13.30
CA CYS A 89 7.67 -5.92 -11.92
C CYS A 89 6.56 -5.58 -10.92
N GLY A 90 5.79 -6.60 -10.51
CA GLY A 90 4.77 -6.46 -9.46
C GLY A 90 5.30 -6.80 -8.06
N ILE A 91 6.56 -6.46 -7.75
CA ILE A 91 7.12 -6.67 -6.41
C ILE A 91 6.79 -5.47 -5.53
N LEU A 92 6.13 -5.71 -4.40
CA LEU A 92 5.90 -4.73 -3.33
C LEU A 92 6.52 -5.25 -2.03
N ALA A 93 7.47 -4.51 -1.46
CA ALA A 93 7.99 -4.78 -0.12
C ALA A 93 7.44 -3.76 0.90
N LEU A 94 6.89 -4.25 2.00
CA LEU A 94 6.39 -3.49 3.14
C LEU A 94 7.22 -3.84 4.37
N ASP A 95 7.92 -2.85 4.91
CA ASP A 95 8.75 -3.00 6.11
C ASP A 95 8.03 -2.38 7.31
N GLU A 96 7.68 -3.22 8.29
CA GLU A 96 6.93 -2.88 9.50
C GLU A 96 5.70 -1.97 9.24
N PRO A 97 4.73 -2.44 8.43
CA PRO A 97 3.61 -1.61 7.96
C PRO A 97 2.64 -1.20 9.07
N THR A 98 2.71 -1.81 10.25
CA THR A 98 1.86 -1.50 11.41
C THR A 98 2.44 -0.42 12.33
N THR A 99 3.62 0.12 12.01
CA THR A 99 4.29 1.15 12.83
C THR A 99 3.40 2.37 13.05
N ASN A 100 3.22 2.76 14.32
CA ASN A 100 2.38 3.90 14.76
C ASN A 100 0.89 3.80 14.40
N LEU A 101 0.36 2.59 14.19
CA LEU A 101 -1.05 2.35 13.98
C LEU A 101 -1.72 1.84 15.26
N ASP A 102 -2.96 2.27 15.50
CA ASP A 102 -3.81 1.65 16.49
C ASP A 102 -4.40 0.33 15.95
N ARG A 103 -5.02 -0.46 16.84
CA ARG A 103 -5.54 -1.79 16.50
C ARG A 103 -6.58 -1.77 15.37
N GLU A 104 -7.43 -0.76 15.33
CA GLU A 104 -8.45 -0.62 14.28
C GLU A 104 -7.80 -0.36 12.92
N ASN A 105 -6.79 0.53 12.86
CA ASN A 105 -6.02 0.80 11.66
C ASN A 105 -5.17 -0.41 11.22
N ILE A 106 -4.60 -1.17 12.16
CA ILE A 106 -3.89 -2.44 11.87
C ILE A 106 -4.85 -3.43 11.22
N GLN A 107 -6.04 -3.60 11.78
CA GLN A 107 -7.05 -4.51 11.23
C GLN A 107 -7.51 -4.06 9.84
N SER A 108 -7.81 -2.77 9.67
CA SER A 108 -8.19 -2.22 8.36
C SER A 108 -7.09 -2.44 7.33
N LEU A 109 -5.83 -2.22 7.69
CA LEU A 109 -4.69 -2.45 6.81
C LEU A 109 -4.51 -3.93 6.45
N ALA A 110 -4.65 -4.83 7.42
CA ALA A 110 -4.57 -6.28 7.19
C ALA A 110 -5.65 -6.77 6.21
N ILE A 111 -6.90 -6.36 6.43
CA ILE A 111 -8.03 -6.67 5.54
C ILE A 111 -7.79 -6.09 4.14
N SER A 112 -7.29 -4.86 4.08
CA SER A 112 -6.98 -4.17 2.83
C SER A 112 -5.93 -4.92 2.01
N LEU A 113 -4.83 -5.34 2.67
CA LEU A 113 -3.77 -6.10 2.03
C LEU A 113 -4.24 -7.49 1.60
N ALA A 114 -5.03 -8.18 2.42
CA ALA A 114 -5.65 -9.45 2.04
C ALA A 114 -6.51 -9.31 0.78
N ASN A 115 -7.34 -8.27 0.70
CA ASN A 115 -8.16 -7.97 -0.48
C ASN A 115 -7.31 -7.70 -1.73
N ILE A 116 -6.20 -6.96 -1.59
CA ILE A 116 -5.25 -6.72 -2.68
C ILE A 116 -4.62 -8.03 -3.16
N ILE A 117 -4.17 -8.89 -2.23
CA ILE A 117 -3.59 -10.20 -2.56
C ILE A 117 -4.60 -11.06 -3.30
N LEU A 118 -5.85 -11.14 -2.82
CA LEU A 118 -6.91 -11.93 -3.46
C LEU A 118 -7.22 -11.46 -4.88
N GLN A 119 -7.34 -10.14 -5.09
CA GLN A 119 -7.58 -9.58 -6.42
C GLN A 119 -6.41 -9.84 -7.38
N ARG A 120 -5.17 -9.76 -6.87
CA ARG A 120 -3.97 -9.90 -7.71
C ARG A 120 -3.44 -11.31 -7.82
N ARG A 121 -3.94 -12.28 -7.05
CA ARG A 121 -3.58 -13.70 -7.17
C ARG A 121 -3.86 -14.27 -8.57
N GLN A 122 -4.80 -13.68 -9.31
CA GLN A 122 -5.10 -14.05 -10.70
C GLN A 122 -4.08 -13.49 -11.71
N GLN A 123 -3.29 -12.48 -11.33
CA GLN A 123 -2.25 -11.90 -12.16
C GLN A 123 -0.92 -12.64 -11.91
N ALA A 124 -0.26 -13.10 -12.98
CA ALA A 124 0.93 -13.95 -12.86
C ALA A 124 2.17 -13.26 -12.23
N ASN A 125 2.17 -11.92 -12.11
CA ASN A 125 3.39 -11.14 -11.87
C ASN A 125 3.37 -10.33 -10.55
N PHE A 126 2.55 -10.70 -9.56
CA PHE A 126 2.49 -9.99 -8.27
C PHE A 126 3.23 -10.75 -7.16
N GLN A 127 4.14 -10.07 -6.47
CA GLN A 127 4.86 -10.57 -5.30
C GLN A 127 4.80 -9.54 -4.18
N LEU A 128 4.24 -9.93 -3.04
CA LEU A 128 4.21 -9.11 -1.83
C LEU A 128 5.21 -9.67 -0.82
N ILE A 129 6.10 -8.82 -0.32
CA ILE A 129 7.02 -9.12 0.78
C ILE A 129 6.59 -8.26 1.96
N VAL A 130 6.30 -8.90 3.10
CA VAL A 130 5.96 -8.20 4.34
C VAL A 130 6.98 -8.57 5.40
N ILE A 131 7.58 -7.57 6.03
CA ILE A 131 8.42 -7.69 7.20
C ILE A 131 7.62 -7.14 8.37
N THR A 132 7.39 -7.97 9.38
CA THR A 132 6.63 -7.59 10.57
C THR A 132 7.03 -8.46 11.75
N HIS A 133 6.94 -7.88 12.95
CA HIS A 133 6.97 -8.60 14.22
C HIS A 133 5.57 -8.72 14.88
N ASP A 134 4.54 -8.21 14.21
CA ASP A 134 3.15 -8.20 14.68
C ASP A 134 2.43 -9.49 14.24
N GLU A 135 2.31 -10.45 15.18
CA GLU A 135 1.62 -11.73 14.95
C GLU A 135 0.11 -11.56 14.74
N ASP A 136 -0.53 -10.59 15.39
CA ASP A 136 -1.96 -10.32 15.25
C ASP A 136 -2.28 -9.82 13.83
N PHE A 137 -1.44 -8.94 13.30
CA PHE A 137 -1.53 -8.49 11.91
C PHE A 137 -1.42 -9.66 10.91
N LEU A 138 -0.50 -10.61 11.14
CA LEU A 138 -0.37 -11.80 10.29
C LEU A 138 -1.62 -12.69 10.34
N ARG A 139 -2.21 -12.87 11.53
CA ARG A 139 -3.48 -13.60 11.71
C ARG A 139 -4.63 -12.91 10.98
N MET A 140 -4.76 -11.58 11.12
CA MET A 140 -5.81 -10.78 10.48
C MET A 140 -5.70 -10.76 8.95
N MET A 141 -4.49 -10.85 8.40
CA MET A 141 -4.31 -10.94 6.95
C MET A 141 -4.76 -12.30 6.41
N SER A 142 -4.97 -13.32 7.27
CA SER A 142 -5.27 -14.71 6.89
C SER A 142 -4.18 -15.33 6.03
N CYS A 143 -2.91 -15.17 6.45
CA CYS A 143 -1.74 -15.59 5.67
C CYS A 143 -1.74 -17.08 5.27
N SER A 144 -2.41 -17.93 6.05
CA SER A 144 -2.61 -19.35 5.75
C SER A 144 -3.29 -19.62 4.40
N ASP A 145 -4.07 -18.68 3.87
CA ASP A 145 -4.88 -18.88 2.67
C ASP A 145 -4.06 -18.72 1.37
N TYR A 146 -2.87 -18.14 1.48
CA TYR A 146 -2.03 -17.80 0.33
C TYR A 146 -0.52 -18.01 0.57
N CYS A 147 -0.11 -18.48 1.74
CA CYS A 147 1.30 -18.73 2.06
C CYS A 147 1.47 -20.00 2.92
N ASP A 148 2.32 -20.93 2.50
CA ASP A 148 2.61 -22.16 3.27
C ASP A 148 3.74 -21.96 4.30
N TYR A 149 4.67 -21.05 4.00
CA TYR A 149 5.91 -20.86 4.74
C TYR A 149 6.25 -19.39 4.92
N TYR A 150 6.84 -19.05 6.07
CA TYR A 150 7.43 -17.74 6.29
C TYR A 150 8.90 -17.87 6.67
N TYR A 151 9.62 -16.76 6.60
CA TYR A 151 11.02 -16.69 7.02
C TYR A 151 11.11 -15.96 8.35
N ARG A 152 11.58 -16.66 9.39
CA ARG A 152 11.85 -16.09 10.69
C ARG A 152 13.30 -15.64 10.75
N ILE A 153 13.52 -14.38 11.12
CA ILE A 153 14.86 -13.83 11.32
C ILE A 153 15.11 -13.73 12.83
N SER A 154 16.20 -14.31 13.32
CA SER A 154 16.58 -14.27 14.75
C SER A 154 18.09 -14.06 14.91
N ARG A 155 18.55 -13.84 16.15
CA ARG A 155 19.97 -13.82 16.49
C ARG A 155 20.36 -15.12 17.17
N ASN A 156 21.44 -15.75 16.71
CA ASN A 156 22.01 -16.91 17.39
C ASN A 156 22.85 -16.52 18.61
N GLU A 157 23.41 -17.51 19.30
CA GLU A 157 24.27 -17.32 20.49
C GLU A 157 25.49 -16.40 20.23
N GLN A 158 25.96 -16.34 18.99
CA GLN A 158 27.07 -15.49 18.55
C GLN A 158 26.63 -14.08 18.10
N GLN A 159 25.36 -13.69 18.33
CA GLN A 159 24.77 -12.42 17.89
C GLN A 159 24.75 -12.22 16.38
N LYS A 160 24.81 -13.30 15.59
CA LYS A 160 24.67 -13.23 14.12
C LYS A 160 23.22 -13.46 13.71
N SER A 161 22.77 -12.73 12.69
CA SER A 161 21.46 -12.95 12.09
C SER A 161 21.40 -14.32 11.41
N VAL A 162 20.37 -15.08 11.72
CA VAL A 162 20.04 -16.36 11.09
C VAL A 162 18.63 -16.29 10.50
N ILE A 163 18.42 -16.98 9.38
CA ILE A 163 17.14 -17.03 8.68
C ILE A 163 16.68 -18.48 8.66
N GLU A 164 15.49 -18.73 9.18
CA GLU A 164 14.88 -20.06 9.22
C GLU A 164 13.54 -20.05 8.48
N LYS A 165 13.34 -21.04 7.61
CA LYS A 165 12.06 -21.24 6.93
C LYS A 165 11.14 -22.08 7.84
N GLN A 166 10.00 -21.54 8.23
CA GLN A 166 9.05 -22.18 9.14
C GLN A 166 7.67 -22.30 8.47
N ARG A 167 6.87 -23.30 8.87
CA ARG A 167 5.50 -23.46 8.36
C ARG A 167 4.59 -22.45 9.04
N ILE A 168 3.71 -21.83 8.27
CA ILE A 168 2.81 -20.82 8.84
C ILE A 168 1.78 -21.42 9.80
N SER A 169 1.42 -22.69 9.58
CA SER A 169 0.50 -23.46 10.42
C SER A 169 0.99 -23.70 11.85
N GLU A 170 2.26 -23.41 12.14
CA GLU A 170 2.85 -23.59 13.48
C GLU A 170 2.74 -22.32 14.34
N VAL A 171 2.34 -21.19 13.75
CA VAL A 171 2.29 -19.87 14.40
C VAL A 171 0.87 -19.32 14.50
N ILE A 172 -0.01 -19.67 13.55
CA ILE A 172 -1.41 -19.23 13.48
C ILE A 172 -2.31 -20.24 14.20
#